data_AF-A0A3R6KHH1-F1
#
_entry.id   AF-A0A3R6KHH1-F1
#
_cell.length_a   1.000
_cell.length_b   1.000
_cell.length_c   1.000
_cell.angle_alpha   90.00
_cell.angle_beta   90.00
_cell.angle_gamma   90.00
#
_symmetry.space_group_name_H-M   'P 1'
#
loop_
_entity.id
_entity.type
_entity.pdbx_description
1 polymer ?
#
loop_
_entity_poly.entity_id
_entity_poly.type
_entity_poly.pdbx_seq_one_letter_code
_entity_poly.pdbx_strand_id
1 'polypeptide(L)'
;MAMTDKLLRAYGEIDDRFIEECLAETDSCIDGVLERDCGKIVRVNTGRKTKPAAWHRVAAAVILVALALSTAYQVNAQFRQWVISIVRLNGREEIREQHMPAASGTTNSSEAVINVSPVKNIDDILEVQYVTAKKPVEPYEDIYVSTDRGKETYFSVQNNACVSIRNIHSFKGTICWQGQKGFANANVISYQGKQYVRNIYDLYRGDREERKIRQKRFLLSVDDTGGFWLTLSKESDEGTYEYPLRCDGDIQDISTAKLNDIFRNIRIDGKRLCNYPVITNWEKISDRYYCALVGKAQKTAKYYRFDTVQKKAMSLEELTKQKDIRFVRALGNTMIIGTASEGTEEECYDCYRFDLQSAEKKELFHHVVIGEEDDETNEVDRVAFTGGRYDLFTKNGTTYLVDELTGERIKLEGMDADLNTESVLINVSGDKLLLSARFSENGIRKLGILDVPERKLYLLERKNLTQSEESSVHWLTEDTFAIESDRKNGQESMICQYRIR
;
A
#
# COMPACT_ATOMS: atom_id res chain seq x y z
N MET A 1 -44.59 -9.48 -9.55
CA MET A 1 -44.11 -10.27 -10.70
C MET A 1 -42.61 -10.15 -10.93
N ALA A 2 -41.92 -9.03 -10.69
CA ALA A 2 -40.46 -8.94 -10.86
C ALA A 2 -39.60 -9.70 -9.81
N MET A 3 -40.17 -10.04 -8.65
CA MET A 3 -39.47 -10.78 -7.58
C MET A 3 -39.46 -12.29 -7.82
N THR A 4 -40.43 -12.80 -8.59
CA THR A 4 -40.63 -14.22 -8.85
C THR A 4 -39.63 -14.76 -9.87
N ASP A 5 -39.25 -13.96 -10.87
CA ASP A 5 -38.26 -14.33 -11.89
C ASP A 5 -36.82 -14.37 -11.35
N LYS A 6 -36.48 -13.54 -10.35
CA LYS A 6 -35.17 -13.60 -9.68
C LYS A 6 -35.05 -14.83 -8.77
N LEU A 7 -36.14 -15.21 -8.11
CA LEU A 7 -36.21 -16.46 -7.32
C LEU A 7 -36.12 -17.69 -8.23
N LEU A 8 -36.80 -17.70 -9.38
CA LEU A 8 -36.75 -18.81 -10.33
C LEU A 8 -35.38 -18.97 -11.03
N ARG A 9 -34.66 -17.88 -11.31
CA ARG A 9 -33.26 -17.96 -11.77
C ARG A 9 -32.32 -18.52 -10.72
N ALA A 10 -32.50 -18.14 -9.44
CA ALA A 10 -31.70 -18.68 -8.35
C ALA A 10 -31.97 -20.17 -8.09
N TYR A 11 -33.19 -20.66 -8.38
CA TYR A 11 -33.51 -22.09 -8.34
C TYR A 11 -32.82 -22.91 -9.44
N GLY A 12 -32.49 -22.29 -10.58
CA GLY A 12 -31.83 -22.96 -11.71
C GLY A 12 -30.30 -23.14 -11.57
N GLU A 13 -29.71 -22.65 -10.47
CA GLU A 13 -28.27 -22.75 -10.17
C GLU A 13 -27.96 -23.70 -9.00
N ILE A 14 -28.99 -24.36 -8.44
CA ILE A 14 -28.82 -25.38 -7.41
C ILE A 14 -28.56 -26.72 -8.11
N ASP A 15 -27.40 -27.32 -7.84
CA ASP A 15 -27.01 -28.64 -8.35
C ASP A 15 -28.05 -29.70 -7.91
N ASP A 16 -28.58 -30.47 -8.87
CA ASP A 16 -29.63 -31.47 -8.64
C ASP A 16 -29.25 -32.47 -7.53
N ARG A 17 -27.95 -32.69 -7.29
CA ARG A 17 -27.44 -33.53 -6.20
C ARG A 17 -27.78 -33.01 -4.80
N PHE A 18 -27.82 -31.69 -4.61
CA PHE A 18 -28.13 -31.09 -3.31
C PHE A 18 -29.61 -31.27 -2.93
N ILE A 19 -30.49 -31.28 -3.93
CA ILE A 19 -31.93 -31.52 -3.74
C ILE A 19 -32.17 -33.01 -3.45
N GLU A 20 -31.46 -33.92 -4.12
CA GLU A 20 -31.55 -35.36 -3.87
C GLU A 20 -31.02 -35.74 -2.47
N GLU A 21 -29.91 -35.16 -2.00
CA GLU A 21 -29.36 -35.41 -0.66
C GLU A 21 -30.31 -34.93 0.45
N CYS A 22 -30.93 -33.76 0.28
CA CYS A 22 -31.91 -33.23 1.24
C CYS A 22 -33.21 -34.07 1.29
N LEU A 23 -33.64 -34.65 0.16
CA LEU A 23 -34.79 -35.55 0.13
C LEU A 23 -34.48 -36.91 0.77
N ALA A 24 -33.26 -37.43 0.59
CA ALA A 24 -32.82 -38.70 1.18
C ALA A 24 -32.72 -38.66 2.71
N GLU A 25 -32.29 -37.52 3.30
CA GLU A 25 -32.30 -37.36 4.77
C GLU A 25 -33.72 -37.34 5.35
N THR A 26 -34.71 -36.88 4.59
CA THR A 26 -36.10 -36.79 5.05
C THR A 26 -36.78 -38.17 5.10
N ASP A 27 -36.44 -39.09 4.19
CA ASP A 27 -36.94 -40.48 4.20
C ASP A 27 -36.27 -41.34 5.29
N SER A 28 -35.05 -41.00 5.73
CA SER A 28 -34.34 -41.73 6.79
C SER A 28 -34.92 -41.50 8.20
N CYS A 29 -35.77 -40.49 8.37
CA CYS A 29 -36.47 -40.19 9.63
C CYS A 29 -37.78 -40.97 9.81
N ILE A 30 -38.15 -41.88 8.88
CA ILE A 30 -39.42 -42.61 8.92
C ILE A 30 -39.31 -43.99 9.57
N ASP A 31 -38.13 -44.61 9.66
CA ASP A 31 -38.01 -45.96 10.25
C ASP A 31 -37.10 -45.99 11.49
N GLY A 32 -37.74 -45.97 12.66
CA GLY A 32 -37.08 -46.05 13.96
C GLY A 32 -37.99 -46.60 15.07
N VAL A 33 -38.39 -47.86 14.93
CA VAL A 33 -38.52 -48.92 15.96
C VAL A 33 -39.05 -48.55 17.36
N LEU A 34 -40.14 -49.22 17.78
CA LEU A 34 -40.36 -49.60 19.19
C LEU A 34 -41.00 -51.00 19.27
N GLU A 35 -40.19 -51.98 19.69
CA GLU A 35 -40.62 -53.23 20.32
C GLU A 35 -41.38 -52.94 21.63
N ARG A 36 -42.50 -53.64 21.88
CA ARG A 36 -42.74 -54.38 23.14
C ARG A 36 -44.04 -55.19 23.14
N ASP A 37 -43.90 -56.31 23.82
CA ASP A 37 -44.83 -57.36 24.24
C ASP A 37 -46.18 -56.93 24.83
N CYS A 38 -47.12 -57.89 24.74
CA CYS A 38 -48.27 -58.13 25.61
C CYS A 38 -49.44 -57.12 25.60
N GLY A 39 -50.51 -57.53 24.90
CA GLY A 39 -51.81 -57.73 25.55
C GLY A 39 -52.67 -56.50 25.89
N LYS A 40 -53.82 -56.44 25.20
CA LYS A 40 -55.05 -55.69 25.49
C LYS A 40 -55.18 -54.27 24.93
N ILE A 41 -55.98 -54.27 23.86
CA ILE A 41 -56.82 -53.24 23.30
C ILE A 41 -57.52 -52.39 24.39
N VAL A 42 -57.37 -51.07 24.31
CA VAL A 42 -58.39 -50.12 24.75
C VAL A 42 -58.74 -49.20 23.57
N ARG A 43 -59.99 -49.33 23.11
CA ARG A 43 -60.63 -48.47 22.11
C ARG A 43 -60.74 -47.04 22.63
N VAL A 44 -60.47 -46.07 21.78
CA VAL A 44 -61.21 -44.79 21.82
C VAL A 44 -61.89 -44.56 20.48
N ASN A 45 -63.20 -44.39 20.58
CA ASN A 45 -64.17 -44.21 19.51
C ASN A 45 -63.79 -43.12 18.52
N THR A 46 -63.99 -43.45 17.26
CA THR A 46 -63.98 -42.57 16.10
C THR A 46 -65.12 -41.56 16.18
N GLY A 47 -64.81 -40.35 16.63
CA GLY A 47 -65.66 -39.16 16.50
C GLY A 47 -65.01 -38.16 15.54
N ARG A 48 -65.65 -37.96 14.38
CA ARG A 48 -65.37 -36.98 13.31
C ARG A 48 -64.41 -35.83 13.70
N LYS A 49 -63.27 -35.73 13.02
CA LYS A 49 -62.55 -34.46 12.85
C LYS A 49 -62.08 -34.28 11.40
N THR A 50 -62.57 -33.20 10.82
CA THR A 50 -62.02 -32.36 9.77
C THR A 50 -60.56 -32.64 9.37
N LYS A 51 -60.30 -32.68 8.06
CA LYS A 51 -58.96 -32.56 7.46
C LYS A 51 -58.45 -31.11 7.64
N PRO A 52 -57.40 -30.86 8.45
CA PRO A 52 -56.45 -29.81 8.06
C PRO A 52 -54.97 -30.18 8.31
N ALA A 53 -54.62 -31.47 8.44
CA ALA A 53 -53.27 -31.86 8.86
C ALA A 53 -52.18 -31.73 7.76
N ALA A 54 -52.54 -31.84 6.47
CA ALA A 54 -51.55 -31.83 5.39
C ALA A 54 -51.03 -30.41 5.08
N TRP A 55 -51.90 -29.40 5.05
CA TRP A 55 -51.51 -28.02 4.74
C TRP A 55 -50.58 -27.41 5.81
N HIS A 56 -50.83 -27.72 7.09
CA HIS A 56 -49.97 -27.26 8.19
C HIS A 56 -48.58 -27.89 8.14
N ARG A 57 -48.46 -29.13 7.65
CA ARG A 57 -47.16 -29.82 7.48
C ARG A 57 -46.38 -29.27 6.29
N VAL A 58 -47.05 -28.99 5.17
CA VAL A 58 -46.43 -28.35 4.00
C VAL A 58 -46.00 -26.92 4.34
N ALA A 59 -46.83 -26.16 5.05
CA ALA A 59 -46.48 -24.82 5.51
C ALA A 59 -45.28 -24.83 6.47
N ALA A 60 -45.23 -25.79 7.40
CA ALA A 60 -44.09 -25.94 8.31
C ALA A 60 -42.79 -26.30 7.58
N ALA A 61 -42.85 -27.21 6.59
CA ALA A 61 -41.70 -27.56 5.76
C ALA A 61 -41.21 -26.36 4.93
N VAL A 62 -42.11 -25.60 4.31
CA VAL A 62 -41.76 -24.39 3.56
C VAL A 62 -41.14 -23.33 4.48
N ILE A 63 -41.65 -23.16 5.70
CA ILE A 63 -41.06 -22.24 6.69
C ILE A 63 -39.68 -22.70 7.15
N LEU A 64 -39.48 -24.00 7.38
CA LEU A 64 -38.17 -24.54 7.77
C LEU A 64 -37.13 -24.40 6.64
N VAL A 65 -37.52 -24.66 5.40
CA VAL A 65 -36.66 -24.44 4.22
C VAL A 65 -36.37 -22.95 4.05
N ALA A 66 -37.36 -22.07 4.21
CA ALA A 66 -37.15 -20.62 4.14
C ALA A 66 -36.24 -20.11 5.27
N LEU A 67 -36.37 -20.67 6.49
CA LEU A 67 -35.51 -20.35 7.62
C LEU A 67 -34.08 -20.84 7.39
N ALA A 68 -33.90 -22.08 6.95
CA ALA A 68 -32.59 -22.65 6.62
C ALA A 68 -31.90 -21.90 5.46
N LEU A 69 -32.67 -21.48 4.44
CA LEU A 69 -32.16 -20.64 3.36
C LEU A 69 -31.87 -19.22 3.86
N SER A 70 -32.65 -18.67 4.79
CA SER A 70 -32.38 -17.35 5.37
C SER A 70 -31.13 -17.34 6.26
N THR A 71 -30.90 -18.40 7.03
CA THR A 71 -29.68 -18.57 7.83
C THR A 71 -28.50 -18.88 6.93
N ALA A 72 -28.65 -19.72 5.90
CA ALA A 72 -27.59 -19.94 4.89
C ALA A 72 -27.29 -18.65 4.11
N TYR A 73 -28.28 -17.81 3.82
CA TYR A 73 -28.09 -16.51 3.17
C TYR A 73 -27.41 -15.51 4.10
N GLN A 74 -27.75 -15.49 5.39
CA GLN A 74 -27.07 -14.67 6.39
C GLN A 74 -25.63 -15.14 6.63
N VAL A 75 -25.40 -16.45 6.69
CA VAL A 75 -24.06 -17.05 6.81
C VAL A 75 -23.26 -16.81 5.53
N ASN A 76 -23.85 -16.89 4.34
CA ASN A 76 -23.18 -16.57 3.07
C ASN A 76 -22.90 -15.06 2.93
N ALA A 77 -23.84 -14.20 3.35
CA ALA A 77 -23.64 -12.76 3.37
C ALA A 77 -22.56 -12.35 4.39
N GLN A 78 -22.55 -12.98 5.57
CA GLN A 78 -21.46 -12.86 6.52
C GLN A 78 -20.18 -13.41 5.91
N PHE A 79 -20.15 -14.59 5.30
CA PHE A 79 -18.94 -15.15 4.69
C PHE A 79 -18.36 -14.26 3.57
N ARG A 80 -19.20 -13.63 2.75
CA ARG A 80 -18.80 -12.61 1.76
C ARG A 80 -18.15 -11.38 2.40
N GLN A 81 -18.43 -11.08 3.67
CA GLN A 81 -17.74 -10.03 4.43
C GLN A 81 -16.33 -10.43 4.89
N TRP A 82 -15.88 -11.67 4.67
CA TRP A 82 -14.59 -12.17 5.15
C TRP A 82 -13.69 -12.72 4.03
N VAL A 83 -14.15 -12.68 2.78
CA VAL A 83 -13.45 -13.28 1.63
C VAL A 83 -13.22 -12.25 0.53
N ILE A 84 -12.02 -12.26 -0.05
CA ILE A 84 -11.65 -11.49 -1.25
C ILE A 84 -11.91 -12.36 -2.47
N SER A 85 -12.62 -11.81 -3.45
CA SER A 85 -12.92 -12.52 -4.70
C SER A 85 -11.73 -12.41 -5.66
N ILE A 86 -11.19 -13.54 -6.11
CA ILE A 86 -10.17 -13.54 -7.18
C ILE A 86 -10.86 -13.38 -8.54
N VAL A 87 -10.41 -12.39 -9.30
CA VAL A 87 -10.85 -12.11 -10.67
C VAL A 87 -9.65 -12.27 -11.59
N ARG A 88 -9.61 -13.35 -12.38
CA ARG A 88 -8.57 -13.53 -13.39
C ARG A 88 -8.93 -12.74 -14.64
N LEU A 89 -8.02 -11.89 -15.08
CA LEU A 89 -8.17 -11.18 -16.35
C LEU A 89 -7.89 -12.18 -17.49
N ASN A 90 -8.86 -12.30 -18.40
CA ASN A 90 -8.78 -13.10 -19.62
C ASN A 90 -7.80 -12.51 -20.63
N GLY A 91 -7.64 -11.18 -20.64
CA GLY A 91 -6.70 -10.52 -21.53
C GLY A 91 -5.26 -10.68 -21.06
N ARG A 92 -4.46 -11.41 -21.85
CA ARG A 92 -3.01 -11.47 -21.65
C ARG A 92 -2.34 -10.21 -22.20
N GLU A 93 -1.47 -9.61 -21.40
CA GLU A 93 -0.60 -8.53 -21.88
C GLU A 93 0.60 -9.12 -22.64
N GLU A 94 0.85 -8.60 -23.85
CA GLU A 94 2.06 -8.89 -24.61
C GLU A 94 2.82 -7.60 -24.86
N ILE A 95 3.96 -7.46 -24.21
CA ILE A 95 4.84 -6.30 -24.37
C ILE A 95 5.65 -6.54 -25.63
N ARG A 96 5.46 -5.70 -26.65
CA ARG A 96 6.10 -5.83 -27.97
C ARG A 96 6.94 -4.61 -28.27
N GLU A 97 8.01 -4.79 -29.04
CA GLU A 97 8.83 -3.67 -29.47
C GLU A 97 7.99 -2.74 -30.33
N GLN A 98 7.84 -1.49 -29.90
CA GLN A 98 7.31 -0.45 -30.77
C GLN A 98 8.40 0.01 -31.72
N HIS A 99 8.18 -0.23 -33.02
CA HIS A 99 8.98 0.42 -34.06
C HIS A 99 8.63 1.90 -34.09
N MET A 100 9.54 2.72 -33.55
CA MET A 100 9.49 4.17 -33.67
C MET A 100 9.48 4.55 -35.15
N PRO A 101 8.48 5.31 -35.65
CA PRO A 101 8.53 5.81 -37.02
C PRO A 101 9.82 6.64 -37.22
N ALA A 102 10.51 6.40 -38.33
CA ALA A 102 11.69 7.18 -38.69
C ALA A 102 11.29 8.65 -38.79
N ALA A 103 12.03 9.54 -38.12
CA ALA A 103 11.75 10.98 -38.12
C ALA A 103 11.75 11.51 -39.56
N SER A 104 10.57 11.76 -40.14
CA SER A 104 10.47 12.41 -41.43
C SER A 104 10.66 13.91 -41.24
N GLY A 105 11.80 14.41 -41.73
CA GLY A 105 11.97 15.75 -42.28
C GLY A 105 11.58 16.96 -41.41
N THR A 106 12.59 17.69 -40.97
CA THR A 106 12.58 19.14 -40.71
C THR A 106 11.62 19.67 -39.64
N THR A 107 11.98 19.45 -38.37
CA THR A 107 11.84 20.47 -37.31
C THR A 107 12.82 20.15 -36.19
N ASN A 108 13.69 21.11 -35.85
CA ASN A 108 14.57 21.08 -34.69
C ASN A 108 13.78 21.23 -33.38
N SER A 109 12.94 20.25 -33.01
CA SER A 109 12.42 20.17 -31.65
C SER A 109 12.92 18.90 -30.98
N SER A 110 13.36 19.03 -29.74
CA SER A 110 13.81 17.95 -28.84
C SER A 110 12.71 16.95 -28.46
N GLU A 111 11.55 17.00 -29.14
CA GLU A 111 10.35 16.20 -28.87
C GLU A 111 10.32 14.88 -29.67
N ALA A 112 11.18 14.72 -30.70
CA ALA A 112 11.27 13.49 -31.52
C ALA A 112 11.90 12.29 -30.78
N VAL A 113 11.92 12.30 -29.44
CA VAL A 113 12.68 11.39 -28.59
C VAL A 113 11.77 10.51 -27.71
N ILE A 114 10.50 10.87 -27.52
CA ILE A 114 9.55 10.16 -26.66
C ILE A 114 8.29 9.86 -27.46
N ASN A 115 7.79 8.63 -27.38
CA ASN A 115 6.60 8.15 -28.07
C ASN A 115 5.66 7.47 -27.08
N VAL A 116 4.37 7.74 -27.25
CA VAL A 116 3.30 7.22 -26.38
C VAL A 116 2.37 6.36 -27.23
N SER A 117 2.14 5.13 -26.79
CA SER A 117 1.25 4.22 -27.48
C SER A 117 -0.22 4.65 -27.38
N PRO A 118 -1.08 4.21 -28.30
CA PRO A 118 -2.52 4.16 -28.02
C PRO A 118 -2.80 3.32 -26.77
N VAL A 119 -3.83 3.70 -26.02
CA VAL A 119 -4.34 2.91 -24.88
C VAL A 119 -4.94 1.60 -25.38
N LYS A 120 -4.63 0.50 -24.69
CA LYS A 120 -5.23 -0.82 -24.87
C LYS A 120 -6.04 -1.18 -23.63
N ASN A 121 -7.27 -1.65 -23.82
CA ASN A 121 -8.11 -2.14 -22.74
C ASN A 121 -7.89 -3.64 -22.49
N ILE A 122 -7.90 -4.04 -21.23
CA ILE A 122 -7.90 -5.43 -20.76
C ILE A 122 -9.14 -5.62 -19.87
N ASP A 123 -10.09 -6.40 -20.38
CA ASP A 123 -11.35 -6.81 -19.72
C ASP A 123 -12.14 -5.67 -19.06
N ASP A 124 -12.09 -4.47 -19.63
CA ASP A 124 -12.72 -3.25 -19.10
C ASP A 124 -12.30 -2.86 -17.67
N ILE A 125 -11.25 -3.48 -17.13
CA ILE A 125 -10.71 -3.24 -15.79
C ILE A 125 -9.42 -2.42 -15.86
N LEU A 126 -8.57 -2.71 -16.85
CA LEU A 126 -7.27 -2.04 -17.01
C LEU A 126 -7.13 -1.36 -18.37
N GLU A 127 -6.64 -0.13 -18.35
CA GLU A 127 -6.09 0.58 -19.49
C GLU A 127 -4.56 0.48 -19.44
N VAL A 128 -3.93 0.04 -20.53
CA VAL A 128 -2.48 -0.10 -20.65
C VAL A 128 -1.94 0.84 -21.72
N GLN A 129 -0.86 1.55 -21.40
CA GLN A 129 -0.18 2.48 -22.30
C GLN A 129 1.34 2.36 -22.13
N TYR A 130 2.07 2.45 -23.24
CA TYR A 130 3.53 2.40 -23.25
C TYR A 130 4.10 3.77 -23.56
N VAL A 131 5.06 4.21 -22.75
CA VAL A 131 5.91 5.37 -23.01
C VAL A 131 7.30 4.87 -23.36
N THR A 132 7.76 5.13 -24.58
CA THR A 132 9.10 4.72 -25.04
C THR A 132 9.94 5.96 -25.32
N ALA A 133 11.20 5.95 -24.89
CA ALA A 133 12.10 7.07 -25.04
C ALA A 133 13.50 6.63 -25.50
N LYS A 134 14.10 7.39 -26.42
CA LYS A 134 15.50 7.19 -26.86
C LYS A 134 16.54 7.78 -25.91
N LYS A 135 16.12 8.10 -24.69
CA LYS A 135 16.94 8.66 -23.60
C LYS A 135 16.35 8.18 -22.28
N PRO A 136 17.12 8.24 -21.18
CA PRO A 136 16.61 7.94 -19.86
C PRO A 136 15.39 8.81 -19.52
N VAL A 137 14.32 8.14 -19.12
CA VAL A 137 13.10 8.72 -18.58
C VAL A 137 12.72 7.92 -17.35
N GLU A 138 12.54 8.61 -16.24
CA GLU A 138 12.01 8.05 -15.00
C GLU A 138 10.64 8.69 -14.71
N PRO A 139 9.66 7.91 -14.24
CA PRO A 139 8.45 8.45 -13.64
C PRO A 139 8.77 9.09 -12.28
N TYR A 140 7.98 10.09 -11.92
CA TYR A 140 8.07 10.78 -10.65
C TYR A 140 6.64 11.16 -10.24
N GLU A 141 6.00 10.29 -9.46
CA GLU A 141 4.56 10.31 -9.25
C GLU A 141 3.82 10.29 -10.61
N ASP A 142 2.90 11.22 -10.87
CA ASP A 142 2.12 11.32 -12.11
C ASP A 142 2.76 12.20 -13.20
N ILE A 143 4.05 12.53 -13.04
CA ILE A 143 4.86 13.20 -14.06
C ILE A 143 6.07 12.36 -14.43
N TYR A 144 6.81 12.78 -15.45
CA TYR A 144 8.03 12.13 -15.93
C TYR A 144 9.18 13.11 -15.98
N VAL A 145 10.36 12.62 -15.63
CA VAL A 145 11.62 13.34 -15.69
C VAL A 145 12.49 12.71 -16.75
N SER A 146 12.99 13.53 -17.67
CA SER A 146 14.00 13.11 -18.62
C SER A 146 15.28 13.90 -18.42
N THR A 147 16.38 13.18 -18.26
CA THR A 147 17.70 13.75 -18.00
C THR A 147 18.59 13.58 -19.22
N ASP A 148 19.04 14.69 -19.80
CA ASP A 148 20.00 14.70 -20.91
C ASP A 148 21.16 15.64 -20.59
N ARG A 149 22.38 15.08 -20.54
CA ARG A 149 23.62 15.82 -20.23
C ARG A 149 23.52 16.70 -18.96
N GLY A 150 22.82 16.20 -17.95
CA GLY A 150 22.61 16.90 -16.66
C GLY A 150 21.52 17.98 -16.68
N LYS A 151 20.78 18.13 -17.79
CA LYS A 151 19.60 18.98 -17.85
C LYS A 151 18.35 18.12 -17.73
N GLU A 152 17.52 18.43 -16.75
CA GLU A 152 16.22 17.78 -16.55
C GLU A 152 15.12 18.50 -17.34
N THR A 153 14.21 17.72 -17.89
CA THR A 153 12.99 18.18 -18.55
C THR A 153 11.81 17.38 -18.00
N TYR A 154 10.69 18.06 -17.76
CA TYR A 154 9.52 17.48 -17.11
C TYR A 154 8.35 17.46 -18.09
N PHE A 155 7.60 16.36 -18.08
CA PHE A 155 6.41 16.21 -18.91
C PHE A 155 5.42 15.26 -18.25
N SER A 156 4.18 15.31 -18.69
CA SER A 156 3.13 14.35 -18.34
C SER A 156 2.65 13.63 -19.59
N VAL A 157 1.93 12.52 -19.42
CA VAL A 157 1.24 11.86 -20.54
C VAL A 157 -0.27 12.13 -20.42
N GLN A 158 -0.85 12.74 -21.45
CA GLN A 158 -2.28 13.04 -21.54
C GLN A 158 -2.78 12.67 -22.93
N ASN A 159 -3.91 11.97 -23.02
CA ASN A 159 -4.58 11.64 -24.30
C ASN A 159 -3.61 11.07 -25.36
N ASN A 160 -2.73 10.15 -24.96
CA ASN A 160 -1.70 9.54 -25.83
C ASN A 160 -0.62 10.52 -26.34
N ALA A 161 -0.41 11.64 -25.64
CA ALA A 161 0.59 12.64 -26.01
C ALA A 161 1.43 13.07 -24.80
N CYS A 162 2.70 13.39 -25.06
CA CYS A 162 3.55 14.04 -24.08
C CYS A 162 3.21 15.54 -23.99
N VAL A 163 2.92 16.01 -22.79
CA VAL A 163 2.64 17.42 -22.50
C VAL A 163 3.80 17.97 -21.65
N SER A 164 4.57 18.90 -22.22
CA SER A 164 5.69 19.52 -21.50
C SER A 164 5.20 20.36 -20.32
N ILE A 165 5.80 20.15 -19.16
CA ILE A 165 5.56 20.95 -17.96
C ILE A 165 6.59 22.07 -17.94
N ARG A 166 6.11 23.32 -17.88
CA ARG A 166 6.96 24.52 -17.95
C ARG A 166 7.02 25.32 -16.66
N ASN A 167 6.04 25.13 -15.76
CA ASN A 167 6.00 25.84 -14.50
C ASN A 167 6.95 25.16 -13.50
N ILE A 168 8.24 25.46 -13.66
CA ILE A 168 9.33 24.90 -12.87
C ILE A 168 10.09 26.06 -12.25
N HIS A 169 10.30 26.01 -10.95
CA HIS A 169 11.05 27.01 -10.20
C HIS A 169 12.25 26.34 -9.54
N SER A 170 13.45 26.84 -9.84
CA SER A 170 14.67 26.33 -9.22
C SER A 170 14.90 26.99 -7.87
N PHE A 171 14.78 26.21 -6.80
CA PHE A 171 15.08 26.58 -5.44
C PHE A 171 16.55 26.25 -5.13
N LYS A 172 17.44 27.24 -5.24
CA LYS A 172 18.89 27.01 -5.14
C LYS A 172 19.61 28.11 -4.36
N GLY A 173 20.40 27.70 -3.37
CA GLY A 173 21.27 28.62 -2.65
C GLY A 173 21.73 28.14 -1.28
N THR A 174 22.43 29.02 -0.56
CA THR A 174 22.94 28.75 0.79
C THR A 174 21.94 29.21 1.84
N ILE A 175 21.63 28.32 2.78
CA ILE A 175 20.72 28.58 3.90
C ILE A 175 21.53 28.65 5.19
N CYS A 176 21.24 29.66 5.99
CA CYS A 176 21.83 29.84 7.31
C CYS A 176 20.73 29.73 8.38
N TRP A 177 20.82 28.74 9.24
CA TRP A 177 19.89 28.56 10.36
C TRP A 177 20.65 28.24 11.65
N GLN A 178 20.44 29.04 12.69
CA GLN A 178 21.13 28.90 14.00
C GLN A 178 22.66 28.76 13.88
N GLY A 179 23.28 29.49 12.95
CA GLY A 179 24.73 29.42 12.69
C GLY A 179 25.18 28.21 11.86
N GLN A 180 24.27 27.26 11.57
CA GLN A 180 24.50 26.19 10.61
C GLN A 180 24.35 26.72 9.20
N LYS A 181 25.33 26.46 8.34
CA LYS A 181 25.28 26.77 6.91
C LYS A 181 25.17 25.46 6.12
N GLY A 182 24.26 25.42 5.17
CA GLY A 182 24.06 24.29 4.26
C GLY A 182 23.53 24.76 2.91
N PHE A 183 23.59 23.89 1.91
CA PHE A 183 23.11 24.20 0.56
C PHE A 183 21.79 23.50 0.27
N ALA A 184 20.86 24.20 -0.38
CA ALA A 184 19.65 23.63 -0.96
C ALA A 184 19.72 23.73 -2.49
N ASN A 185 19.30 22.68 -3.17
CA ASN A 185 19.19 22.64 -4.63
C ASN A 185 18.03 21.71 -5.00
N ALA A 186 16.92 22.30 -5.41
CA ALA A 186 15.74 21.56 -5.82
C ALA A 186 15.00 22.27 -6.95
N ASN A 187 14.25 21.52 -7.74
CA ASN A 187 13.22 22.06 -8.61
C ASN A 187 11.86 21.85 -7.95
N VAL A 188 11.09 22.93 -7.86
CA VAL A 188 9.66 22.90 -7.51
C VAL A 188 8.89 22.91 -8.82
N ILE A 189 8.11 21.86 -9.06
CA ILE A 189 7.33 21.68 -10.28
C ILE A 189 5.86 21.86 -9.92
N SER A 190 5.16 22.76 -10.58
CA SER A 190 3.71 22.95 -10.39
C SER A 190 2.96 22.40 -11.59
N TYR A 191 2.11 21.40 -11.35
CA TYR A 191 1.34 20.75 -12.42
C TYR A 191 -0.01 20.29 -11.89
N GLN A 192 -1.09 20.62 -12.62
CA GLN A 192 -2.48 20.29 -12.26
C GLN A 192 -2.89 20.62 -10.82
N GLY A 193 -2.36 21.71 -10.25
CA GLY A 193 -2.66 22.13 -8.88
C GLY A 193 -1.85 21.40 -7.80
N LYS A 194 -1.03 20.42 -8.17
CA LYS A 194 -0.06 19.75 -7.28
C LYS A 194 1.31 20.43 -7.39
N GLN A 195 2.08 20.29 -6.31
CA GLN A 195 3.48 20.71 -6.24
C GLN A 195 4.35 19.46 -6.06
N TYR A 196 5.41 19.34 -6.85
CA TYR A 196 6.40 18.28 -6.75
C TYR A 196 7.74 18.89 -6.42
N VAL A 197 8.54 18.20 -5.61
CA VAL A 197 9.86 18.69 -5.21
C VAL A 197 10.93 17.69 -5.58
N ARG A 198 11.74 18.03 -6.57
CA ARG A 198 12.87 17.22 -6.97
C ARG A 198 14.18 17.81 -6.45
N ASN A 199 14.75 17.18 -5.42
CA ASN A 199 16.07 17.55 -4.92
C ASN A 199 17.16 17.11 -5.90
N ILE A 200 18.02 18.03 -6.31
CA ILE A 200 19.09 17.78 -7.27
C ILE A 200 20.36 17.44 -6.50
N TYR A 201 20.70 16.15 -6.48
CA TYR A 201 21.94 15.66 -5.91
C TYR A 201 23.06 15.82 -6.91
N ASP A 202 23.74 16.98 -6.87
CA ASP A 202 24.91 17.13 -7.72
C ASP A 202 26.04 16.17 -7.25
N LEU A 203 26.34 15.13 -8.04
CA LEU A 203 27.53 14.29 -7.88
C LEU A 203 28.78 15.10 -8.28
N TYR A 204 29.24 16.03 -7.42
CA TYR A 204 30.38 16.90 -7.78
C TYR A 204 31.76 16.38 -7.39
N ARG A 205 32.60 16.28 -8.43
CA ARG A 205 34.07 16.21 -8.41
C ARG A 205 34.65 17.59 -8.04
N GLY A 206 35.08 17.79 -6.79
CA GLY A 206 35.73 19.02 -6.31
C GLY A 206 36.52 18.82 -5.01
N ASP A 207 37.44 19.73 -4.71
CA ASP A 207 38.53 19.59 -3.72
C ASP A 207 38.10 19.53 -2.24
N ARG A 208 39.03 19.05 -1.40
CA ARG A 208 38.85 18.64 0.02
C ARG A 208 38.23 19.68 0.97
N GLU A 209 38.41 20.98 0.73
CA GLU A 209 37.86 22.04 1.60
C GLU A 209 36.36 22.28 1.36
N GLU A 210 35.88 22.16 0.11
CA GLU A 210 34.45 22.25 -0.22
C GLU A 210 33.64 21.05 0.29
N ARG A 211 34.30 19.90 0.52
CA ARG A 211 33.68 18.72 1.16
C ARG A 211 33.21 19.00 2.60
N LYS A 212 33.83 19.93 3.32
CA LYS A 212 33.48 20.24 4.73
C LYS A 212 32.23 21.13 4.86
N ILE A 213 31.99 22.04 3.92
CA ILE A 213 30.77 22.87 3.88
C ILE A 213 29.56 22.03 3.41
N ARG A 214 29.81 20.94 2.67
CA ARG A 214 28.79 20.05 2.08
C ARG A 214 28.41 18.82 2.92
N GLN A 215 28.90 18.70 4.16
CA GLN A 215 28.36 17.76 5.15
C GLN A 215 26.92 18.13 5.60
N LYS A 216 26.46 19.34 5.28
CA LYS A 216 25.12 19.85 5.65
C LYS A 216 24.34 20.25 4.42
N ARG A 217 23.20 19.60 4.22
CA ARG A 217 22.28 19.86 3.12
C ARG A 217 20.94 20.28 3.67
N PHE A 218 20.22 21.08 2.91
CA PHE A 218 18.83 21.36 3.17
C PHE A 218 18.01 20.71 2.06
N LEU A 219 17.28 19.65 2.41
CA LEU A 219 16.40 18.93 1.51
C LEU A 219 15.03 19.58 1.56
N LEU A 220 14.50 19.94 0.40
CA LEU A 220 13.15 20.49 0.29
C LEU A 220 12.15 19.33 0.12
N SER A 221 11.02 19.40 0.80
CA SER A 221 9.88 18.51 0.57
C SER A 221 8.58 19.30 0.66
N VAL A 222 7.49 18.68 0.20
CA VAL A 222 6.13 19.19 0.28
C VAL A 222 5.29 18.16 1.03
N ASP A 223 4.40 18.62 1.91
CA ASP A 223 3.43 17.77 2.59
C ASP A 223 2.08 17.74 1.86
N ASP A 224 1.19 16.85 2.28
CA ASP A 224 -0.13 16.64 1.66
C ASP A 224 -1.02 17.91 1.69
N THR A 225 -0.70 18.90 2.51
CA THR A 225 -1.42 20.19 2.56
C THR A 225 -0.85 21.22 1.60
N GLY A 226 0.20 20.86 0.84
CA GLY A 226 0.99 21.77 0.01
C GLY A 226 1.99 22.61 0.80
N GLY A 227 2.18 22.30 2.10
CA GLY A 227 3.13 22.98 2.96
C GLY A 227 4.56 22.51 2.68
N PHE A 228 5.49 23.46 2.56
CA PHE A 228 6.89 23.13 2.29
C PHE A 228 7.69 22.95 3.57
N TRP A 229 8.58 21.96 3.54
CA TRP A 229 9.50 21.64 4.60
C TRP A 229 10.93 21.65 4.08
N LEU A 230 11.82 22.16 4.92
CA LEU A 230 13.23 22.23 4.64
C LEU A 230 13.99 21.51 5.74
N THR A 231 14.49 20.32 5.43
CA THR A 231 15.15 19.44 6.39
C THR A 231 16.66 19.62 6.33
N LEU A 232 17.24 20.11 7.43
CA LEU A 232 18.69 20.12 7.61
C LEU A 232 19.15 18.68 7.82
N SER A 233 19.79 18.10 6.81
CA SER A 233 20.42 16.79 6.86
C SER A 233 21.93 16.93 7.03
N LYS A 234 22.48 16.15 7.97
CA LYS A 234 23.91 16.06 8.23
C LYS A 234 24.28 14.62 8.58
N GLU A 235 25.22 14.06 7.84
CA GLU A 235 25.88 12.82 8.24
C GLU A 235 26.95 13.10 9.29
N SER A 236 27.01 12.25 10.31
CA SER A 236 28.03 12.30 11.35
C SER A 236 28.47 10.91 11.77
N ASP A 237 29.68 10.80 12.32
CA ASP A 237 30.20 9.54 12.87
C ASP A 237 29.30 8.98 14.00
N GLU A 238 28.48 9.84 14.62
CA GLU A 238 27.58 9.48 15.73
C GLU A 238 26.22 8.93 15.24
N GLY A 239 25.88 9.15 13.96
CA GLY A 239 24.64 8.75 13.31
C GLY A 239 24.05 9.83 12.39
N THR A 240 22.80 9.61 11.97
CA THR A 240 22.06 10.48 11.07
C THR A 240 21.40 11.64 11.83
N TYR A 241 21.60 12.87 11.33
CA TYR A 241 20.92 14.06 11.82
C TYR A 241 20.03 14.65 10.74
N GLU A 242 18.75 14.75 11.03
CA GLU A 242 17.72 15.37 10.20
C GLU A 242 16.86 16.27 11.08
N TYR A 243 16.78 17.55 10.74
CA TYR A 243 15.96 18.51 11.49
C TYR A 243 15.06 19.32 10.56
N PRO A 244 13.75 19.04 10.55
CA PRO A 244 12.80 19.71 9.67
C PRO A 244 12.46 21.11 10.15
N LEU A 245 12.45 22.06 9.22
CA LEU A 245 11.98 23.43 9.40
C LEU A 245 10.80 23.66 8.46
N ARG A 246 9.72 24.22 8.98
CA ARG A 246 8.57 24.58 8.16
C ARG A 246 8.88 25.86 7.39
N CYS A 247 8.55 25.88 6.10
CA CYS A 247 8.60 27.09 5.29
C CYS A 247 7.24 27.78 5.33
N ASP A 248 7.17 28.98 5.88
CA ASP A 248 5.94 29.77 5.93
C ASP A 248 5.90 30.77 4.75
N GLY A 249 4.83 30.70 3.95
CA GLY A 249 4.59 31.61 2.81
C GLY A 249 4.84 30.97 1.44
N ASP A 250 4.83 31.80 0.39
CA ASP A 250 5.07 31.38 -0.99
C ASP A 250 6.57 31.11 -1.22
N ILE A 251 6.90 29.92 -1.72
CA ILE A 251 8.29 29.43 -1.85
C ILE A 251 8.80 29.60 -3.28
N GLN A 252 8.83 30.84 -3.78
CA GLN A 252 9.36 31.08 -5.12
C GLN A 252 10.89 31.28 -5.13
N ASP A 253 11.46 31.69 -3.99
CA ASP A 253 12.89 31.95 -3.87
C ASP A 253 13.38 31.61 -2.44
N ILE A 254 14.55 30.98 -2.38
CA ILE A 254 15.30 30.70 -1.15
C ILE A 254 15.62 31.97 -0.36
N SER A 255 15.83 33.10 -1.05
CA SER A 255 16.14 34.38 -0.43
C SER A 255 14.97 34.96 0.37
N THR A 256 13.75 34.57 0.00
CA THR A 256 12.50 35.02 0.64
C THR A 256 11.90 33.98 1.58
N ALA A 257 12.46 32.78 1.65
CA ALA A 257 11.94 31.69 2.47
C ALA A 257 11.98 32.04 3.96
N LYS A 258 10.82 32.06 4.60
CA LYS A 258 10.71 32.25 6.05
C LYS A 258 10.69 30.90 6.73
N LEU A 259 11.78 30.58 7.43
CA LEU A 259 11.94 29.32 8.14
C LEU A 259 11.37 29.41 9.55
N ASN A 260 10.44 28.52 9.87
CA ASN A 260 9.79 28.40 11.16
C ASN A 260 10.18 27.08 11.84
N ASP A 261 10.82 27.19 12.99
CA ASP A 261 11.19 26.06 13.83
C ASP A 261 10.05 25.73 14.80
N ILE A 262 9.12 24.87 14.35
CA ILE A 262 7.97 24.48 15.19
C ILE A 262 8.38 23.63 16.40
N PHE A 263 9.58 23.05 16.38
CA PHE A 263 10.14 22.27 17.49
C PHE A 263 10.99 23.12 18.45
N ARG A 264 11.07 24.43 18.19
CA ARG A 264 11.81 25.37 19.02
C ARG A 264 11.38 25.25 20.48
N ASN A 265 12.37 25.22 21.36
CA ASN A 265 12.25 25.08 22.82
C ASN A 265 11.81 23.71 23.34
N ILE A 266 11.58 22.72 22.46
CA ILE A 266 11.44 21.34 22.91
C ILE A 266 12.78 20.87 23.48
N ARG A 267 12.73 20.24 24.66
CA ARG A 267 13.89 19.72 25.38
C ARG A 267 13.65 18.28 25.79
N ILE A 268 14.72 17.49 25.75
CA ILE A 268 14.83 16.16 26.33
C ILE A 268 15.98 16.26 27.34
N ASP A 269 15.77 15.80 28.57
CA ASP A 269 16.77 15.86 29.65
C ASP A 269 17.47 17.23 29.80
N GLY A 270 16.70 18.32 29.65
CA GLY A 270 17.18 19.70 29.72
C GLY A 270 17.95 20.20 28.48
N LYS A 271 18.33 19.32 27.55
CA LYS A 271 19.01 19.64 26.28
C LYS A 271 17.98 19.93 25.18
N ARG A 272 18.21 20.98 24.38
CA ARG A 272 17.33 21.33 23.24
C ARG A 272 17.40 20.24 22.17
N LEU A 273 16.26 19.95 21.55
CA LEU A 273 16.14 18.92 20.51
C LEU A 273 17.18 19.11 19.38
N CYS A 274 17.28 20.32 18.81
CA CYS A 274 18.24 20.63 17.74
C CYS A 274 19.73 20.46 18.11
N ASN A 275 20.06 20.25 19.38
CA ASN A 275 21.44 20.03 19.82
C ASN A 275 21.79 18.54 19.91
N TYR A 276 20.84 17.63 19.69
CA TYR A 276 21.13 16.20 19.65
C TYR A 276 21.85 15.83 18.36
N PRO A 277 22.90 14.98 18.42
CA PRO A 277 23.64 14.58 17.24
C PRO A 277 22.89 13.57 16.37
N VAL A 278 21.97 12.80 16.94
CA VAL A 278 21.12 11.85 16.22
C VAL A 278 19.68 12.29 16.36
N ILE A 279 19.06 12.56 15.21
CA ILE A 279 17.64 12.86 15.04
C ILE A 279 17.26 12.31 13.67
N THR A 280 16.40 11.30 13.60
CA THR A 280 16.04 10.63 12.33
C THR A 280 14.65 10.01 12.44
N ASN A 281 14.14 9.49 11.33
CA ASN A 281 12.87 8.75 11.27
C ASN A 281 11.72 9.62 11.76
N TRP A 282 11.62 10.81 11.18
CA TRP A 282 10.55 11.76 11.46
C TRP A 282 9.23 11.25 10.91
N GLU A 283 8.21 11.28 11.75
CA GLU A 283 6.85 10.90 11.40
C GLU A 283 5.89 11.98 11.90
N LYS A 284 5.01 12.44 11.02
CA LYS A 284 3.91 13.34 11.38
C LYS A 284 2.72 12.50 11.81
N ILE A 285 2.37 12.60 13.09
CA ILE A 285 1.19 11.92 13.65
C ILE A 285 -0.05 12.80 13.46
N SER A 286 0.09 14.10 13.69
CA SER A 286 -0.96 15.12 13.48
C SER A 286 -0.30 16.49 13.35
N ASP A 287 -1.07 17.55 13.15
CA ASP A 287 -0.55 18.93 13.14
C ASP A 287 0.09 19.36 14.47
N ARG A 288 -0.20 18.64 15.56
CA ARG A 288 0.34 18.90 16.90
C ARG A 288 1.43 17.91 17.31
N TYR A 289 1.29 16.65 16.92
CA TYR A 289 2.15 15.57 17.38
C TYR A 289 3.04 15.04 16.26
N TYR A 290 4.31 14.88 16.58
CA TYR A 290 5.33 14.29 15.71
C TYR A 290 6.11 13.26 16.51
N CYS A 291 6.78 12.32 15.85
CA CYS A 291 7.80 11.52 16.51
C CYS A 291 9.08 11.44 15.69
N ALA A 292 10.19 11.18 16.39
CA ALA A 292 11.49 10.90 15.80
C ALA A 292 12.34 10.08 16.76
N LEU A 293 13.31 9.37 16.20
CA LEU A 293 14.37 8.70 16.93
C LEU A 293 15.44 9.73 17.33
N VAL A 294 15.72 9.88 18.62
CA VAL A 294 16.65 10.91 19.14
C VAL A 294 17.64 10.31 20.14
N GLY A 295 18.92 10.66 19.99
CA GLY A 295 19.98 10.12 20.85
C GLY A 295 21.31 10.87 20.78
N LYS A 296 22.23 10.47 21.66
CA LYS A 296 23.64 10.89 21.61
C LYS A 296 24.45 10.07 20.60
N ALA A 297 24.01 8.87 20.29
CA ALA A 297 24.55 7.98 19.26
C ALA A 297 23.44 7.04 18.79
N GLN A 298 23.52 6.56 17.55
CA GLN A 298 22.48 5.73 16.91
C GLN A 298 22.03 4.55 17.79
N LYS A 299 22.99 3.82 18.36
CA LYS A 299 22.75 2.63 19.22
C LYS A 299 21.99 2.89 20.52
N THR A 300 21.90 4.15 20.93
CA THR A 300 21.27 4.58 22.20
C THR A 300 20.09 5.50 21.99
N ALA A 301 19.76 5.78 20.72
CA ALA A 301 18.68 6.66 20.38
C ALA A 301 17.33 5.99 20.71
N LYS A 302 16.36 6.79 21.12
CA LYS A 302 15.02 6.34 21.50
C LYS A 302 13.98 7.16 20.76
N TYR A 303 12.83 6.56 20.50
CA TYR A 303 11.72 7.31 19.91
C TYR A 303 11.07 8.23 20.95
N TYR A 304 10.86 9.49 20.55
CA TYR A 304 10.13 10.47 21.33
C TYR A 304 8.93 10.97 20.55
N ARG A 305 7.82 11.22 21.25
CA ARG A 305 6.72 12.05 20.75
C ARG A 305 6.95 13.50 21.16
N PHE A 306 6.78 14.40 20.21
CA PHE A 306 6.86 15.85 20.38
C PHE A 306 5.47 16.48 20.32
N ASP A 307 5.14 17.28 21.32
CA ASP A 307 3.98 18.17 21.31
C ASP A 307 4.45 19.57 20.93
N THR A 308 4.16 19.99 19.71
CA THR A 308 4.60 21.28 19.17
C THR A 308 3.84 22.47 19.75
N VAL A 309 2.70 22.25 20.42
CA VAL A 309 1.92 23.29 21.09
C VAL A 309 2.43 23.46 22.53
N GLN A 310 2.53 22.37 23.30
CA GLN A 310 3.01 22.44 24.69
C GLN A 310 4.53 22.53 24.81
N LYS A 311 5.27 22.36 23.70
CA LYS A 311 6.74 22.32 23.66
C LYS A 311 7.33 21.25 24.57
N LYS A 312 6.72 20.06 24.58
CA LYS A 312 7.14 18.92 25.39
C LYS A 312 7.56 17.73 24.53
N ALA A 313 8.55 16.99 25.01
CA ALA A 313 8.91 15.67 24.49
C ALA A 313 8.57 14.61 25.55
N MET A 314 8.15 13.43 25.11
CA MET A 314 7.93 12.26 25.97
C MET A 314 8.48 11.03 25.25
N SER A 315 9.24 10.19 25.95
CA SER A 315 9.72 8.93 25.39
C SER A 315 8.52 8.05 25.03
N LEU A 316 8.56 7.42 23.86
CA LEU A 316 7.50 6.47 23.49
C LEU A 316 7.48 5.26 24.41
N GLU A 317 8.63 4.82 24.93
CA GLU A 317 8.67 3.73 25.92
C GLU A 317 7.89 4.07 27.19
N GLU A 318 7.99 5.33 27.64
CA GLU A 318 7.24 5.82 28.80
C GLU A 318 5.74 5.93 28.49
N LEU A 319 5.42 6.44 27.30
CA LEU A 319 4.05 6.68 26.85
C LEU A 319 3.28 5.36 26.63
N THR A 320 3.90 4.36 26.01
CA THR A 320 3.22 3.13 25.56
C THR A 320 3.53 1.92 26.43
N LYS A 321 4.43 2.09 27.42
CA LYS A 321 4.93 1.00 28.29
C LYS A 321 5.58 -0.15 27.51
N GLN A 322 6.04 0.13 26.29
CA GLN A 322 6.80 -0.81 25.47
C GLN A 322 8.29 -0.53 25.61
N LYS A 323 9.12 -1.56 25.54
CA LYS A 323 10.58 -1.45 25.55
C LYS A 323 11.13 -1.83 24.18
N ASP A 324 12.38 -1.45 23.91
CA ASP A 324 13.11 -1.90 22.71
C ASP A 324 12.38 -1.61 21.40
N ILE A 325 11.74 -0.44 21.33
CA ILE A 325 11.04 0.06 20.14
C ILE A 325 12.05 0.22 19.00
N ARG A 326 11.85 -0.51 17.90
CA ARG A 326 12.72 -0.52 16.72
C ARG A 326 12.23 0.41 15.63
N PHE A 327 10.92 0.47 15.43
CA PHE A 327 10.30 1.39 14.48
C PHE A 327 8.96 1.90 14.97
N VAL A 328 8.56 3.05 14.41
CA VAL A 328 7.28 3.70 14.65
C VAL A 328 6.81 4.26 13.33
N ARG A 329 5.52 4.09 13.03
CA ARG A 329 4.87 4.71 11.88
C ARG A 329 3.57 5.37 12.32
N ALA A 330 3.31 6.57 11.81
CA ALA A 330 2.04 7.23 12.03
C ALA A 330 0.98 6.68 11.06
N LEU A 331 -0.21 6.38 11.57
CA LEU A 331 -1.35 5.97 10.76
C LEU A 331 -2.62 6.63 11.31
N GLY A 332 -3.03 7.73 10.67
CA GLY A 332 -4.08 8.61 11.21
C GLY A 332 -3.70 9.12 12.61
N ASN A 333 -4.62 9.00 13.58
CA ASN A 333 -4.37 9.36 14.99
C ASN A 333 -3.73 8.24 15.82
N THR A 334 -3.20 7.20 15.17
CA THR A 334 -2.60 6.03 15.82
C THR A 334 -1.13 5.92 15.46
N MET A 335 -0.39 5.16 16.26
CA MET A 335 0.99 4.77 15.97
C MET A 335 1.05 3.27 15.85
N ILE A 336 1.71 2.79 14.79
CA ILE A 336 2.16 1.40 14.68
C ILE A 336 3.56 1.34 15.27
N ILE A 337 3.76 0.46 16.25
CA ILE A 337 4.99 0.35 17.03
C ILE A 337 5.51 -1.08 16.91
N GLY A 338 6.73 -1.24 16.41
CA GLY A 338 7.44 -2.50 16.41
C GLY A 338 8.49 -2.56 17.51
N THR A 339 8.49 -3.63 18.29
CA THR A 339 9.50 -3.92 19.31
C THR A 339 10.23 -5.21 18.97
N ALA A 340 11.49 -5.35 19.40
CA ALA A 340 12.15 -6.65 19.33
C ALA A 340 11.39 -7.65 20.22
N SER A 341 11.12 -8.85 19.71
CA SER A 341 10.53 -9.93 20.51
C SER A 341 11.53 -10.44 21.55
N GLU A 342 11.05 -10.75 22.75
CA GLU A 342 11.91 -11.27 23.82
C GLU A 342 12.31 -12.74 23.56
N GLY A 343 13.57 -13.08 23.84
CA GLY A 343 14.03 -14.46 23.94
C GLY A 343 14.50 -15.14 22.64
N THR A 344 14.81 -14.36 21.59
CA THR A 344 15.18 -14.90 20.26
C THR A 344 16.59 -14.49 19.83
N GLU A 345 17.27 -15.38 19.10
CA GLU A 345 18.51 -15.05 18.38
C GLU A 345 18.22 -14.42 17.01
N GLU A 346 17.05 -14.70 16.43
CA GLU A 346 16.54 -14.11 15.18
C GLU A 346 15.88 -12.74 15.43
N GLU A 347 15.95 -11.84 14.44
CA GLU A 347 15.28 -10.54 14.46
C GLU A 347 13.76 -10.70 14.26
N CYS A 348 13.08 -11.21 15.29
CA CYS A 348 11.62 -11.24 15.37
C CYS A 348 11.08 -9.97 16.03
N TYR A 349 9.86 -9.60 15.63
CA TYR A 349 9.21 -8.37 16.09
C TYR A 349 7.81 -8.64 16.63
N ASP A 350 7.44 -7.89 17.67
CA ASP A 350 6.05 -7.72 18.09
C ASP A 350 5.57 -6.34 17.64
N CYS A 351 4.38 -6.29 17.06
CA CYS A 351 3.83 -5.07 16.49
C CYS A 351 2.49 -4.73 17.14
N TYR A 352 2.33 -3.46 17.51
CA TYR A 352 1.16 -2.97 18.21
C TYR A 352 0.63 -1.70 17.55
N ARG A 353 -0.69 -1.61 17.43
CA ARG A 353 -1.42 -0.36 17.25
C ARG A 353 -1.56 0.31 18.61
N PHE A 354 -1.18 1.58 18.69
CA PHE A 354 -1.38 2.42 19.86
C PHE A 354 -2.23 3.66 19.49
N ASP A 355 -3.40 3.78 20.09
CA ASP A 355 -4.27 4.94 19.92
C ASP A 355 -3.88 6.06 20.89
N LEU A 356 -3.54 7.23 20.35
CA LEU A 356 -3.05 8.34 21.16
C LEU A 356 -4.13 9.06 21.98
N GLN A 357 -5.40 8.91 21.61
CA GLN A 357 -6.52 9.55 22.30
C GLN A 357 -7.03 8.67 23.44
N SER A 358 -7.27 7.39 23.16
CA SER A 358 -7.80 6.45 24.15
C SER A 358 -6.70 5.78 24.99
N ALA A 359 -5.43 5.88 24.57
CA ALA A 359 -4.31 5.10 25.08
C ALA A 359 -4.53 3.57 24.95
N GLU A 360 -5.45 3.16 24.07
CA GLU A 360 -5.70 1.75 23.77
C GLU A 360 -4.51 1.17 23.01
N LYS A 361 -4.09 -0.02 23.44
CA LYS A 361 -3.07 -0.81 22.76
C LYS A 361 -3.73 -2.09 22.22
N LYS A 362 -3.51 -2.37 20.94
CA LYS A 362 -3.93 -3.62 20.30
C LYS A 362 -2.73 -4.27 19.62
N GLU A 363 -2.50 -5.54 19.91
CA GLU A 363 -1.48 -6.34 19.21
C GLU A 363 -1.95 -6.64 17.78
N LEU A 364 -1.06 -6.45 16.81
CA LEU A 364 -1.27 -6.74 15.40
C LEU A 364 -0.55 -8.02 15.01
N PHE A 365 0.72 -8.12 15.40
CA PHE A 365 1.61 -9.22 15.08
C PHE A 365 2.43 -9.60 16.30
N HIS A 366 2.65 -10.90 16.48
CA HIS A 366 3.46 -11.44 17.56
C HIS A 366 4.53 -12.34 16.95
N HIS A 367 5.79 -12.11 17.31
CA HIS A 367 6.91 -12.95 16.90
C HIS A 367 6.97 -13.14 15.39
N VAL A 368 6.98 -12.04 14.64
CA VAL A 368 7.02 -12.07 13.17
C VAL A 368 8.37 -11.62 12.62
N VAL A 369 8.77 -12.22 11.52
CA VAL A 369 9.89 -11.72 10.71
C VAL A 369 9.36 -10.69 9.72
N ILE A 370 10.10 -9.58 9.57
CA ILE A 370 9.80 -8.50 8.64
C ILE A 370 10.86 -8.51 7.55
N GLY A 371 10.47 -8.62 6.28
CA GLY A 371 11.39 -8.57 5.14
C GLY A 371 11.09 -9.57 4.04
N GLU A 372 11.90 -9.55 2.98
CA GLU A 372 11.79 -10.45 1.82
C GLU A 372 12.25 -11.89 2.14
N GLU A 373 11.68 -12.85 1.42
CA GLU A 373 12.02 -14.27 1.50
C GLU A 373 13.48 -14.52 1.13
N ASP A 374 14.28 -15.02 2.08
CA ASP A 374 15.56 -15.67 1.73
C ASP A 374 15.74 -17.07 2.33
N ASP A 375 14.76 -17.60 3.08
CA ASP A 375 14.87 -18.96 3.63
C ASP A 375 13.61 -19.80 3.43
N GLU A 376 13.84 -21.02 2.92
CA GLU A 376 12.91 -22.15 2.70
C GLU A 376 12.24 -22.69 3.99
N THR A 377 12.36 -21.97 5.12
CA THR A 377 11.79 -22.36 6.40
C THR A 377 10.36 -21.85 6.52
N ASN A 378 9.43 -22.72 6.14
CA ASN A 378 7.97 -22.55 6.22
C ASN A 378 7.40 -22.43 7.66
N GLU A 379 8.23 -22.31 8.70
CA GLU A 379 7.80 -22.43 10.11
C GLU A 379 7.64 -21.09 10.85
N VAL A 380 8.05 -19.96 10.27
CA VAL A 380 7.99 -18.64 10.93
C VAL A 380 6.91 -17.76 10.31
N ASP A 381 6.11 -17.11 11.15
CA ASP A 381 5.09 -16.14 10.76
C ASP A 381 5.77 -14.87 10.18
N ARG A 382 5.31 -14.38 9.03
CA ARG A 382 5.98 -13.27 8.30
C ARG A 382 5.03 -12.13 8.00
N VAL A 383 5.56 -10.91 7.96
CA VAL A 383 4.82 -9.72 7.53
C VAL A 383 5.57 -9.00 6.42
N ALA A 384 4.89 -8.76 5.30
CA ALA A 384 5.33 -7.82 4.27
C ALA A 384 4.63 -6.48 4.51
N PHE A 385 5.41 -5.51 5.01
CA PHE A 385 4.93 -4.15 5.24
C PHE A 385 4.76 -3.39 3.94
N THR A 386 3.60 -2.78 3.77
CA THR A 386 3.32 -1.97 2.57
C THR A 386 3.69 -0.51 2.73
N GLY A 387 3.95 -0.08 3.97
CA GLY A 387 4.14 1.32 4.34
C GLY A 387 2.85 2.10 4.56
N GLY A 388 1.67 1.53 4.23
CA GLY A 388 0.36 2.14 4.46
C GLY A 388 -0.54 1.29 5.36
N ARG A 389 -1.86 1.52 5.33
CA ARG A 389 -2.80 0.97 6.32
C ARG A 389 -2.86 -0.57 6.40
N TYR A 390 -2.59 -1.23 5.30
CA TYR A 390 -2.78 -2.66 5.17
C TYR A 390 -1.46 -3.38 4.99
N ASP A 391 -1.29 -4.52 5.64
CA ASP A 391 -0.11 -5.37 5.48
C ASP A 391 -0.48 -6.78 5.07
N LEU A 392 0.47 -7.49 4.46
CA LEU A 392 0.31 -8.92 4.19
C LEU A 392 0.97 -9.73 5.29
N PHE A 393 0.20 -10.61 5.90
CA PHE A 393 0.65 -11.49 6.97
C PHE A 393 0.54 -12.94 6.53
N THR A 394 1.65 -13.66 6.51
CA THR A 394 1.69 -15.08 6.14
C THR A 394 1.89 -15.92 7.39
N LYS A 395 0.94 -16.80 7.65
CA LYS A 395 0.94 -17.72 8.79
C LYS A 395 0.61 -19.12 8.33
N ASN A 396 1.51 -20.07 8.60
CA ASN A 396 1.37 -21.48 8.17
C ASN A 396 1.03 -21.62 6.67
N GLY A 397 1.71 -20.87 5.81
CA GLY A 397 1.49 -20.87 4.35
C GLY A 397 0.13 -20.30 3.91
N THR A 398 -0.58 -19.59 4.79
CA THR A 398 -1.80 -18.84 4.44
C THR A 398 -1.54 -17.34 4.57
N THR A 399 -1.76 -16.60 3.48
CA THR A 399 -1.65 -15.14 3.47
C THR A 399 -2.96 -14.44 3.86
N TYR A 400 -2.85 -13.41 4.70
CA TYR A 400 -3.92 -12.55 5.18
C TYR A 400 -3.61 -11.10 4.86
N LEU A 401 -4.61 -10.33 4.45
CA LEU A 401 -4.58 -8.87 4.49
C LEU A 401 -4.93 -8.43 5.91
N VAL A 402 -4.06 -7.66 6.55
CA VAL A 402 -4.28 -7.13 7.90
C VAL A 402 -4.51 -5.63 7.83
N ASP A 403 -5.65 -5.18 8.33
CA ASP A 403 -5.95 -3.76 8.53
C ASP A 403 -5.34 -3.31 9.84
N GLU A 404 -4.26 -2.52 9.81
CA GLU A 404 -3.56 -2.13 11.03
C GLU A 404 -4.34 -1.14 11.89
N LEU A 405 -5.31 -0.42 11.33
CA LEU A 405 -6.16 0.49 12.10
C LEU A 405 -7.16 -0.29 12.96
N THR A 406 -7.68 -1.41 12.46
CA THR A 406 -8.70 -2.20 13.16
C THR A 406 -8.13 -3.45 13.79
N GLY A 407 -6.99 -3.96 13.33
CA GLY A 407 -6.44 -5.28 13.61
C GLY A 407 -7.24 -6.43 13.00
N GLU A 408 -8.17 -6.16 12.08
CA GLU A 408 -8.91 -7.20 11.37
C GLU A 408 -8.01 -7.91 10.36
N ARG A 409 -8.26 -9.20 10.15
CA ARG A 409 -7.52 -10.03 9.21
C ARG A 409 -8.49 -10.63 8.20
N ILE A 410 -8.21 -10.44 6.92
CA ILE A 410 -9.01 -10.97 5.81
C ILE A 410 -8.15 -12.00 5.08
N LYS A 411 -8.65 -13.23 4.95
CA LYS A 411 -7.90 -14.31 4.28
C LYS A 411 -7.86 -14.09 2.77
N LEU A 412 -6.69 -14.25 2.16
CA LEU A 412 -6.49 -14.17 0.71
C LEU A 412 -6.38 -15.58 0.12
N GLU A 413 -7.52 -16.25 -0.03
CA GLU A 413 -7.54 -17.63 -0.56
C GLU A 413 -7.06 -17.70 -2.01
N GLY A 414 -6.09 -18.56 -2.30
CA GLY A 414 -5.60 -18.82 -3.67
C GLY A 414 -4.49 -17.87 -4.15
N MET A 415 -4.13 -16.84 -3.38
CA MET A 415 -3.08 -15.88 -3.74
C MET A 415 -1.69 -16.54 -3.88
N ASP A 416 -1.30 -17.37 -2.91
CA ASP A 416 0.07 -17.93 -2.86
C ASP A 416 0.34 -18.90 -4.01
N ALA A 417 -0.66 -19.71 -4.39
CA ALA A 417 -0.56 -20.62 -5.54
C ALA A 417 -0.53 -19.89 -6.89
N ASP A 418 -1.18 -18.73 -6.99
CA ASP A 418 -1.36 -18.02 -8.25
C ASP A 418 -0.29 -16.96 -8.51
N LEU A 419 0.19 -16.23 -7.49
CA LEU A 419 1.05 -15.07 -7.68
C LEU A 419 2.52 -15.29 -7.27
N ASN A 420 2.82 -16.12 -6.25
CA ASN A 420 4.14 -16.20 -5.60
C ASN A 420 4.70 -14.79 -5.29
N THR A 421 3.97 -14.06 -4.46
CA THR A 421 4.18 -12.62 -4.23
C THR A 421 5.49 -12.36 -3.50
N GLU A 422 6.34 -11.52 -4.08
CA GLU A 422 7.61 -11.12 -3.45
C GLU A 422 7.60 -9.64 -3.07
N SER A 423 6.83 -8.81 -3.76
CA SER A 423 6.70 -7.39 -3.47
C SER A 423 5.23 -6.97 -3.36
N VAL A 424 4.98 -6.05 -2.43
CA VAL A 424 3.67 -5.43 -2.21
C VAL A 424 3.83 -3.92 -2.05
N LEU A 425 3.00 -3.16 -2.77
CA LEU A 425 3.00 -1.70 -2.73
C LEU A 425 1.59 -1.19 -2.56
N ILE A 426 1.36 -0.31 -1.58
CA ILE A 426 0.07 0.36 -1.41
C ILE A 426 0.03 1.66 -2.20
N ASN A 427 -1.15 2.00 -2.75
CA ASN A 427 -1.34 3.25 -3.45
C ASN A 427 -1.42 4.44 -2.46
N VAL A 428 -1.40 5.66 -3.01
CA VAL A 428 -1.40 6.91 -2.21
C VAL A 428 -2.64 7.03 -1.31
N SER A 429 -3.82 6.60 -1.78
CA SER A 429 -5.06 6.64 -0.98
C SER A 429 -5.12 5.56 0.11
N GLY A 430 -4.25 4.56 0.05
CA GLY A 430 -4.23 3.46 1.00
C GLY A 430 -5.35 2.45 0.81
N ASP A 431 -6.02 2.41 -0.35
CA ASP A 431 -7.19 1.55 -0.63
C ASP A 431 -6.93 0.41 -1.62
N LYS A 432 -5.79 0.45 -2.33
CA LYS A 432 -5.38 -0.58 -3.29
C LYS A 432 -3.95 -1.04 -3.05
N LEU A 433 -3.71 -2.34 -3.22
CA LEU A 433 -2.38 -2.94 -3.14
C LEU A 433 -1.99 -3.54 -4.49
N LEU A 434 -0.77 -3.26 -4.92
CA LEU A 434 -0.14 -3.88 -6.07
C LEU A 434 0.77 -5.00 -5.57
N LEU A 435 0.58 -6.18 -6.13
CA LEU A 435 1.26 -7.42 -5.76
C LEU A 435 2.05 -7.89 -6.98
N SER A 436 3.33 -8.19 -6.81
CA SER A 436 4.17 -8.68 -7.91
C SER A 436 5.17 -9.74 -7.44
N ALA A 437 5.45 -10.70 -8.31
CA ALA A 437 6.60 -11.60 -8.16
C ALA A 437 7.92 -10.88 -8.47
N ARG A 438 9.08 -11.51 -8.19
CA ARG A 438 10.39 -10.95 -8.55
C ARG A 438 10.47 -10.56 -10.02
N PHE A 439 11.27 -9.53 -10.26
CA PHE A 439 11.84 -9.31 -11.57
C PHE A 439 12.72 -10.51 -11.94
N SER A 440 12.33 -11.22 -13.00
CA SER A 440 13.14 -12.28 -13.60
C SER A 440 13.82 -11.76 -14.86
N GLU A 441 14.73 -12.54 -15.48
CA GLU A 441 15.26 -12.23 -16.82
C GLU A 441 14.16 -11.98 -17.87
N ASN A 442 12.94 -12.47 -17.62
CA ASN A 442 11.78 -12.28 -18.49
C ASN A 442 10.79 -11.21 -17.97
N GLY A 443 11.21 -10.35 -17.03
CA GLY A 443 10.36 -9.38 -16.34
C GLY A 443 9.35 -10.01 -15.38
N ILE A 444 8.41 -9.19 -14.91
CA ILE A 444 7.27 -9.57 -14.08
C ILE A 444 6.23 -10.26 -14.95
N ARG A 445 5.98 -11.55 -14.68
CA ARG A 445 5.03 -12.38 -15.44
C ARG A 445 3.60 -12.31 -14.92
N LYS A 446 3.41 -11.98 -13.64
CA LYS A 446 2.10 -11.90 -13.00
C LYS A 446 2.02 -10.67 -12.10
N LEU A 447 0.90 -9.98 -12.17
CA LEU A 447 0.56 -8.88 -11.28
C LEU A 447 -0.78 -9.17 -10.60
N GLY A 448 -0.86 -8.80 -9.33
CA GLY A 448 -2.10 -8.77 -8.57
C GLY A 448 -2.46 -7.33 -8.23
N ILE A 449 -3.71 -6.95 -8.40
CA ILE A 449 -4.25 -5.67 -7.94
C ILE A 449 -5.35 -5.98 -6.96
N LEU A 450 -5.07 -5.77 -5.68
CA LEU A 450 -6.03 -5.94 -4.62
C LEU A 450 -6.75 -4.62 -4.35
N ASP A 451 -8.01 -4.56 -4.74
CA ASP A 451 -8.92 -3.47 -4.41
C ASP A 451 -9.66 -3.82 -3.10
N VAL A 452 -9.28 -3.13 -2.02
CA VAL A 452 -9.78 -3.43 -0.68
C VAL A 452 -11.26 -3.06 -0.52
N PRO A 453 -11.72 -1.86 -0.93
CA PRO A 453 -13.15 -1.52 -0.92
C PRO A 453 -14.02 -2.50 -1.71
N GLU A 454 -13.58 -2.86 -2.92
CA GLU A 454 -14.33 -3.78 -3.79
C GLU A 454 -14.18 -5.25 -3.38
N ARG A 455 -13.23 -5.56 -2.50
CA ARG A 455 -12.89 -6.93 -2.06
C ARG A 455 -12.56 -7.84 -3.24
N LYS A 456 -11.79 -7.32 -4.19
CA LYS A 456 -11.40 -8.03 -5.41
C LYS A 456 -9.90 -8.04 -5.57
N LEU A 457 -9.36 -9.21 -5.90
CA LEU A 457 -7.98 -9.38 -6.34
C LEU A 457 -7.99 -9.66 -7.84
N TYR A 458 -7.59 -8.68 -8.64
CA TYR A 458 -7.44 -8.82 -10.08
C TYR A 458 -6.07 -9.41 -10.41
N LEU A 459 -6.05 -10.50 -11.16
CA LEU A 459 -4.81 -11.16 -11.57
C LEU A 459 -4.57 -10.95 -13.06
N LEU A 460 -3.43 -10.34 -13.40
CA LEU A 460 -2.98 -10.10 -14.76
C LEU A 460 -1.79 -10.98 -15.10
N GLU A 461 -1.90 -11.76 -16.19
CA GLU A 461 -0.76 -12.44 -16.79
C GLU A 461 -0.10 -11.57 -17.87
N ARG A 462 1.24 -11.53 -17.81
CA ARG A 462 2.07 -10.74 -18.70
C ARG A 462 3.06 -11.62 -19.45
N LYS A 463 3.43 -11.17 -20.65
CA LYS A 463 4.49 -11.76 -21.45
C LYS A 463 5.38 -10.64 -22.00
N ASN A 464 6.58 -10.54 -21.46
CA ASN A 464 7.60 -9.66 -22.00
C ASN A 464 8.25 -10.32 -23.24
N LEU A 465 8.08 -9.70 -24.41
CA LEU A 465 8.70 -10.14 -25.68
C LEU A 465 9.77 -9.16 -26.17
N THR A 466 10.10 -8.11 -25.41
CA THR A 466 10.93 -6.98 -25.82
C THR A 466 12.41 -7.11 -25.47
N GLN A 467 12.81 -8.12 -24.69
CA GLN A 467 14.14 -8.23 -24.06
C GLN A 467 14.51 -6.99 -23.21
N SER A 468 13.53 -6.17 -22.82
CA SER A 468 13.74 -5.05 -21.90
C SER A 468 13.85 -5.57 -20.48
N GLU A 469 14.81 -5.05 -19.73
CA GLU A 469 15.04 -5.40 -18.34
C GLU A 469 14.11 -4.54 -17.48
N GLU A 470 13.07 -5.14 -16.92
CA GLU A 470 12.16 -4.45 -15.99
C GLU A 470 12.87 -4.28 -14.65
N SER A 471 12.90 -3.06 -14.12
CA SER A 471 13.76 -2.69 -13.00
C SER A 471 13.00 -2.19 -11.77
N SER A 472 11.80 -1.65 -11.96
CA SER A 472 10.99 -1.13 -10.87
C SER A 472 9.49 -1.23 -11.17
N VAL A 473 8.70 -1.22 -10.11
CA VAL A 473 7.24 -1.10 -10.14
C VAL A 473 6.82 -0.12 -9.06
N HIS A 474 5.90 0.79 -9.34
CA HIS A 474 5.43 1.78 -8.37
C HIS A 474 4.09 2.41 -8.80
N TRP A 475 3.41 3.01 -7.84
CA TRP A 475 2.20 3.81 -8.08
C TRP A 475 2.56 5.21 -8.61
N LEU A 476 1.86 5.67 -9.65
CA LEU A 476 1.93 7.04 -10.17
C LEU A 476 0.82 7.91 -9.56
N THR A 477 -0.37 7.33 -9.41
CA THR A 477 -1.55 7.95 -8.77
C THR A 477 -2.31 6.89 -7.96
N GLU A 478 -3.49 7.22 -7.47
CA GLU A 478 -4.35 6.29 -6.74
C GLU A 478 -4.83 5.12 -7.59
N ASP A 479 -5.03 5.33 -8.89
CA ASP A 479 -5.55 4.32 -9.80
C ASP A 479 -4.59 4.01 -10.94
N THR A 480 -3.35 4.53 -10.90
CA THR A 480 -2.37 4.32 -11.96
C THR A 480 -1.05 3.86 -11.38
N PHE A 481 -0.47 2.81 -11.92
CA PHE A 481 0.87 2.33 -11.60
C PHE A 481 1.68 2.12 -12.87
N ALA A 482 3.00 2.02 -12.71
CA ALA A 482 3.90 1.80 -13.83
C ALA A 482 4.97 0.77 -13.50
N ILE A 483 5.45 0.13 -14.57
CA ILE A 483 6.65 -0.70 -14.56
C ILE A 483 7.70 -0.02 -15.43
N GLU A 484 8.85 0.24 -14.85
CA GLU A 484 9.99 0.80 -15.57
C GLU A 484 10.81 -0.32 -16.18
N SER A 485 11.34 -0.06 -17.37
CA SER A 485 12.26 -0.97 -18.03
C SER A 485 13.38 -0.19 -18.70
N ASP A 486 14.58 -0.70 -18.52
CA ASP A 486 15.76 -0.23 -19.23
C ASP A 486 15.90 -0.97 -20.56
N ARG A 487 16.34 -0.21 -21.57
CA ARG A 487 16.66 -0.72 -22.90
C ARG A 487 18.06 -0.27 -23.30
N LYS A 488 18.76 -1.15 -24.03
CA LYS A 488 20.15 -0.91 -24.50
C LYS A 488 21.08 -0.45 -23.37
N ASN A 489 21.11 -1.18 -22.26
CA ASN A 489 21.94 -0.90 -21.08
C ASN A 489 21.69 0.50 -20.49
N GLY A 490 20.42 0.87 -20.29
CA GLY A 490 20.01 2.14 -19.68
C GLY A 490 20.15 3.38 -20.56
N GLN A 491 20.34 3.22 -21.88
CA GLN A 491 20.37 4.35 -22.82
C GLN A 491 18.97 4.78 -23.27
N GLU A 492 18.03 3.84 -23.28
CA GLU A 492 16.65 4.03 -23.69
C GLU A 492 15.74 3.53 -22.56
N SER A 493 14.57 4.14 -22.42
CA SER A 493 13.60 3.76 -21.39
C SER A 493 12.29 3.30 -22.03
N MET A 494 11.64 2.34 -21.39
CA MET A 494 10.26 1.97 -21.66
C MET A 494 9.51 1.92 -20.35
N ILE A 495 8.36 2.59 -20.30
CA ILE A 495 7.49 2.62 -19.12
C ILE A 495 6.15 2.03 -19.54
N CYS A 496 5.74 0.96 -18.88
CA CYS A 496 4.42 0.36 -19.05
C CYS A 496 3.50 0.93 -17.97
N GLN A 497 2.58 1.81 -18.36
CA GLN A 497 1.60 2.43 -17.48
C GLN A 497 0.29 1.65 -17.51
N TYR A 498 -0.28 1.40 -16.34
CA TYR A 498 -1.57 0.74 -16.14
C TYR A 498 -2.47 1.67 -15.37
N ARG A 499 -3.70 1.86 -15.84
CA ARG A 499 -4.75 2.59 -15.13
C ARG A 499 -5.92 1.66 -14.85
N ILE A 500 -6.36 1.63 -13.61
CA ILE A 500 -7.54 0.92 -13.13
C ILE A 500 -8.77 1.79 -13.45
N ARG A 501 -9.82 1.18 -14.00
CA ARG A 501 -11.04 1.87 -14.47
C ARG A 501 -12.15 1.94 -13.44
#